data_AF-A0A257V4X7-F1
#
_entry.id   AF-A0A257V4X7-F1
#
_cell.length_a   1.000
_cell.length_b   1.000
_cell.length_c   1.000
_cell.angle_alpha   90.00
_cell.angle_beta   90.00
_cell.angle_gamma   90.00
#
_symmetry.space_group_name_H-M   'P 1'
#
loop_
_entity.id
_entity.type
_entity.pdbx_description
1 polymer ?
#
loop_
_entity_poly.entity_id
_entity_poly.type
_entity_poly.pdbx_seq_one_letter_code
_entity_poly.pdbx_strand_id
1 'polypeptide(L)'
;MPPPDLQDFQHHWQDEADAAFLYRILAGFEHDPKKKHIYLELANVEDRHTEIWGRLLTENGRPPGSFRPTARTRLLALLGRWLGPGFLLPMLLAEEGREVKGYLNMHRGTAVGAPGKEESLTLARESAEHASTLGTMAGREGEPWHRTESGGFLRNVVYGFNDGLTANFGLVAGVIGASADDQSHAVIVAGVA
;
A
#
# COMPACT_ATOMS: atom_id res chain seq x y z
N MET A 1 2.73 23.36 -18.05
CA MET A 1 3.21 22.19 -17.29
C MET A 1 2.32 21.02 -17.65
N PRO A 2 2.82 19.78 -17.73
CA PRO A 2 1.93 18.63 -17.86
C PRO A 2 0.94 18.63 -16.68
N PRO A 3 -0.32 18.24 -16.92
CA PRO A 3 -1.29 18.11 -15.83
C PRO A 3 -0.79 17.09 -14.80
N PRO A 4 -1.14 17.25 -13.50
CA PRO A 4 -0.79 16.27 -12.48
C PRO A 4 -1.35 14.89 -12.86
N ASP A 5 -0.59 13.83 -12.55
CA ASP A 5 -1.05 12.47 -12.80
C ASP A 5 -2.15 12.09 -11.79
N LEU A 6 -3.40 12.23 -12.21
CA LEU A 6 -4.56 11.92 -11.38
C LEU A 6 -4.74 10.41 -11.15
N GLN A 7 -4.03 9.55 -11.87
CA GLN A 7 -3.99 8.11 -11.56
C GLN A 7 -3.05 7.88 -10.38
N ASP A 8 -1.89 8.52 -10.36
CA ASP A 8 -0.96 8.45 -9.22
C ASP A 8 -1.62 8.98 -7.94
N PHE A 9 -2.34 10.10 -8.02
CA PHE A 9 -3.05 10.64 -6.84
C PHE A 9 -4.15 9.68 -6.35
N GLN A 10 -4.82 8.98 -7.27
CA GLN A 10 -5.85 8.00 -6.93
C GLN A 10 -5.24 6.73 -6.31
N HIS A 11 -4.06 6.31 -6.76
CA HIS A 11 -3.32 5.21 -6.15
C HIS A 11 -2.90 5.57 -4.74
N HIS A 12 -2.27 6.74 -4.54
CA HIS A 12 -1.90 7.21 -3.21
C HIS A 12 -3.11 7.33 -2.29
N TRP A 13 -4.22 7.91 -2.75
CA TRP A 13 -5.45 7.96 -1.95
C TRP A 13 -5.93 6.57 -1.49
N GLN A 14 -5.83 5.57 -2.36
CA GLN A 14 -6.27 4.20 -2.05
C GLN A 14 -5.30 3.49 -1.09
N ASP A 15 -3.99 3.67 -1.27
CA ASP A 15 -2.95 3.09 -0.41
C ASP A 15 -3.08 3.62 1.02
N GLU A 16 -3.24 4.94 1.17
CA GLU A 16 -3.43 5.59 2.48
C GLU A 16 -4.71 5.10 3.18
N ALA A 17 -5.81 4.98 2.43
CA ALA A 17 -7.07 4.49 2.98
C ALA A 17 -6.99 3.00 3.39
N ASP A 18 -6.25 2.21 2.64
CA ASP A 18 -5.96 0.81 2.95
C ASP A 18 -5.07 0.68 4.20
N ALA A 19 -4.04 1.52 4.35
CA ALA A 19 -3.18 1.58 5.52
C ALA A 19 -3.98 1.94 6.78
N ALA A 20 -4.80 3.00 6.70
CA ALA A 20 -5.71 3.40 7.78
C ALA A 20 -6.64 2.26 8.21
N PHE A 21 -7.12 1.46 7.25
CA PHE A 21 -7.93 0.29 7.54
C PHE A 21 -7.12 -0.81 8.25
N LEU A 22 -5.92 -1.15 7.78
CA LEU A 22 -5.07 -2.18 8.38
C LEU A 22 -4.62 -1.82 9.80
N TYR A 23 -4.32 -0.55 10.06
CA TYR A 23 -4.00 -0.06 11.40
C TYR A 23 -5.17 -0.23 12.37
N ARG A 24 -6.41 0.09 11.95
CA ARG A 24 -7.60 -0.16 12.77
C ARG A 24 -7.83 -1.65 13.03
N ILE A 25 -7.55 -2.50 12.05
CA ILE A 25 -7.60 -3.95 12.21
C ILE A 25 -6.58 -4.41 13.26
N LEU A 26 -5.35 -3.92 13.22
CA LEU A 26 -4.33 -4.20 14.23
C LEU A 26 -4.73 -3.72 15.62
N ALA A 27 -5.24 -2.49 15.73
CA ALA A 27 -5.76 -1.94 16.98
C ALA A 27 -6.92 -2.77 17.57
N GLY A 28 -7.72 -3.42 16.72
CA GLY A 28 -8.81 -4.29 17.13
C GLY A 28 -8.34 -5.59 17.81
N PHE A 29 -7.15 -6.08 17.47
CA PHE A 29 -6.58 -7.32 18.02
C PHE A 29 -5.50 -7.10 19.06
N GLU A 30 -5.02 -5.87 19.23
CA GLU A 30 -3.97 -5.54 20.18
C GLU A 30 -4.53 -5.49 21.62
N HIS A 31 -3.89 -6.25 22.50
CA HIS A 31 -4.28 -6.35 23.91
C HIS A 31 -3.59 -5.29 24.78
N ASP A 32 -2.39 -4.86 24.40
CA ASP A 32 -1.70 -3.78 25.11
C ASP A 32 -2.37 -2.43 24.78
N PRO A 33 -2.98 -1.74 25.76
CA PRO A 33 -3.69 -0.49 25.51
C PRO A 33 -2.77 0.61 24.94
N LYS A 34 -1.47 0.60 25.26
CA LYS A 34 -0.52 1.57 24.70
C LYS A 34 -0.29 1.32 23.22
N LYS A 35 -0.04 0.07 22.84
CA LYS A 35 0.17 -0.31 21.44
C LYS A 35 -1.08 -0.10 20.59
N LYS A 36 -2.24 -0.45 21.15
CA LYS A 36 -3.54 -0.19 20.53
C LYS A 36 -3.73 1.30 20.23
N HIS A 37 -3.41 2.17 21.19
CA HIS A 37 -3.50 3.61 20.99
C HIS A 37 -2.58 4.07 19.87
N ILE A 38 -1.33 3.58 19.82
CA ILE A 38 -0.39 3.92 18.73
C ILE A 38 -0.95 3.52 17.36
N TYR A 39 -1.50 2.32 17.20
CA TYR A 39 -2.12 1.94 15.92
C TYR A 39 -3.31 2.84 15.53
N LEU A 40 -4.10 3.31 16.51
CA LEU A 40 -5.18 4.25 16.23
C LEU A 40 -4.65 5.63 15.83
N GLU A 41 -3.58 6.11 16.46
CA GLU A 41 -2.92 7.35 16.06
C GLU A 41 -2.38 7.26 14.63
N LEU A 42 -1.70 6.16 14.27
CA LEU A 42 -1.25 5.91 12.89
C LEU A 42 -2.42 5.93 11.91
N ALA A 43 -3.53 5.24 12.23
CA ALA A 43 -4.72 5.26 11.40
C ALA A 43 -5.30 6.68 11.19
N ASN A 44 -5.25 7.53 12.22
CA ASN A 44 -5.70 8.91 12.13
C ASN A 44 -4.76 9.76 11.25
N VAL A 45 -3.45 9.48 11.27
CA VAL A 45 -2.50 10.14 10.37
C VAL A 45 -2.82 9.78 8.91
N GLU A 46 -3.01 8.49 8.61
CA GLU A 46 -3.38 8.06 7.25
C GLU A 46 -4.71 8.62 6.79
N ASP A 47 -5.71 8.77 7.69
CA ASP A 47 -6.95 9.45 7.34
C ASP A 47 -6.68 10.89 6.85
N ARG A 48 -5.77 11.63 7.51
CA ARG A 48 -5.38 12.98 7.04
C ARG A 48 -4.66 12.93 5.69
N HIS A 49 -3.85 11.90 5.44
CA HIS A 49 -3.25 11.69 4.12
C HIS A 49 -4.32 11.47 3.05
N THR A 50 -5.35 10.66 3.33
CA THR A 50 -6.48 10.48 2.42
C THR A 50 -7.23 11.78 2.14
N GLU A 51 -7.34 12.68 3.13
CA GLU A 51 -7.92 14.01 2.94
C GLU A 51 -7.06 14.89 2.03
N ILE A 52 -5.73 14.84 2.19
CA ILE A 52 -4.78 15.57 1.32
C ILE A 52 -4.95 15.11 -0.13
N TRP A 53 -4.88 13.80 -0.37
CA TRP A 53 -5.03 13.26 -1.72
C TRP A 53 -6.43 13.49 -2.28
N GLY A 54 -7.47 13.36 -1.45
CA GLY A 54 -8.86 13.59 -1.84
C GLY A 54 -9.11 15.05 -2.23
N ARG A 55 -8.48 16.00 -1.53
CA ARG A 55 -8.50 17.42 -1.89
C ARG A 55 -7.80 17.66 -3.23
N LEU A 56 -6.58 17.15 -3.42
CA LEU A 56 -5.84 17.28 -4.68
C LEU A 56 -6.62 16.69 -5.87
N LEU A 57 -7.22 15.52 -5.68
CA LEU A 57 -8.09 14.86 -6.65
C LEU A 57 -9.32 15.71 -7.01
N THR A 58 -10.00 16.27 -6.00
CA THR A 58 -11.18 17.12 -6.17
C THR A 58 -10.85 18.42 -6.89
N GLU A 59 -9.76 19.10 -6.49
CA GLU A 59 -9.29 20.36 -7.09
C GLU A 59 -8.91 20.19 -8.56
N ASN A 60 -8.51 18.99 -8.96
CA ASN A 60 -8.17 18.66 -10.34
C ASN A 60 -9.30 17.93 -11.10
N GLY A 61 -10.54 17.99 -10.59
CA GLY A 61 -11.75 17.57 -11.30
C GLY A 61 -12.08 16.08 -11.24
N ARG A 62 -11.44 15.31 -10.34
CA ARG A 62 -11.73 13.88 -10.12
C ARG A 62 -11.91 13.62 -8.62
N PRO A 63 -13.06 13.94 -8.01
CA PRO A 63 -13.27 13.65 -6.59
C PRO A 63 -13.13 12.15 -6.31
N PRO A 64 -12.50 11.75 -5.18
CA PRO A 64 -12.35 10.34 -4.84
C PRO A 64 -13.72 9.68 -4.59
N GLY A 65 -13.81 8.40 -4.91
CA GLY A 65 -14.99 7.59 -4.60
C GLY A 65 -15.09 7.23 -3.12
N SER A 66 -16.11 6.45 -2.77
CA SER A 66 -16.20 5.85 -1.43
C SER A 66 -15.07 4.83 -1.22
N PHE A 67 -14.41 4.85 -0.07
CA PHE A 67 -13.37 3.88 0.27
C PHE A 67 -13.90 2.44 0.22
N ARG A 68 -13.13 1.57 -0.44
CA ARG A 68 -13.32 0.12 -0.43
C ARG A 68 -11.94 -0.52 -0.30
N PRO A 69 -11.70 -1.37 0.73
CA PRO A 69 -10.42 -2.04 0.88
C PRO A 69 -10.10 -2.86 -0.37
N THR A 70 -8.86 -2.77 -0.87
CA THR A 70 -8.41 -3.57 -2.02
C THR A 70 -8.41 -5.07 -1.70
N ALA A 71 -8.33 -5.91 -2.74
CA ALA A 71 -8.26 -7.37 -2.55
C ALA A 71 -7.04 -7.78 -1.71
N ARG A 72 -5.88 -7.14 -1.94
CA ARG A 72 -4.67 -7.32 -1.14
C ARG A 72 -4.92 -6.98 0.32
N THR A 73 -5.51 -5.82 0.59
CA THR A 73 -5.78 -5.35 1.95
C THR A 73 -6.78 -6.22 2.70
N ARG A 74 -7.82 -6.73 2.01
CA ARG A 74 -8.74 -7.72 2.60
C ARG A 74 -8.03 -9.02 2.97
N LEU A 75 -7.14 -9.51 2.11
CA LEU A 75 -6.38 -10.72 2.34
C LEU A 75 -5.40 -10.55 3.50
N LEU A 76 -4.70 -9.41 3.56
CA LEU A 76 -3.84 -9.06 4.69
C LEU A 76 -4.63 -8.98 5.99
N ALA A 77 -5.77 -8.29 6.00
CA ALA A 77 -6.63 -8.23 7.18
C ALA A 77 -7.13 -9.60 7.63
N LEU A 78 -7.44 -10.50 6.69
CA LEU A 78 -7.80 -11.89 7.00
C LEU A 78 -6.62 -12.66 7.60
N LEU A 79 -5.43 -12.57 7.01
CA LEU A 79 -4.25 -13.27 7.53
C LEU A 79 -3.80 -12.70 8.88
N GLY A 80 -3.87 -11.38 9.07
CA GLY A 80 -3.57 -10.75 10.36
C GLY A 80 -4.53 -11.13 11.47
N ARG A 81 -5.81 -11.40 11.15
CA ARG A 81 -6.78 -11.96 12.10
C ARG A 81 -6.39 -13.34 12.60
N TRP A 82 -5.76 -14.15 11.75
CA TRP A 82 -5.48 -15.56 12.02
C TRP A 82 -4.07 -15.78 12.57
N LEU A 83 -3.08 -15.07 12.03
CA LEU A 83 -1.66 -15.18 12.37
C LEU A 83 -1.22 -14.12 13.39
N GLY A 84 -2.08 -13.16 13.69
CA GLY A 84 -1.83 -12.09 14.66
C GLY A 84 -0.99 -10.93 14.10
N PRO A 85 -0.74 -9.90 14.94
CA PRO A 85 -0.07 -8.67 14.54
C PRO A 85 1.38 -8.89 14.10
N GLY A 86 2.07 -9.92 14.60
CA GLY A 86 3.44 -10.26 14.22
C GLY A 86 3.62 -10.62 12.74
N PHE A 87 2.54 -11.05 12.06
CA PHE A 87 2.55 -11.30 10.62
C PHE A 87 2.40 -10.01 9.80
N LEU A 88 1.51 -9.11 10.22
CA LEU A 88 1.18 -7.88 9.50
C LEU A 88 2.24 -6.79 9.69
N LEU A 89 2.78 -6.65 10.90
CA LEU A 89 3.67 -5.56 11.28
C LEU A 89 4.90 -5.43 10.36
N PRO A 90 5.61 -6.52 9.97
CA PRO A 90 6.71 -6.43 9.02
C PRO A 90 6.29 -5.99 7.61
N MET A 91 5.06 -6.30 7.20
CA MET A 91 4.55 -5.91 5.88
C MET A 91 4.25 -4.41 5.82
N LEU A 92 3.60 -3.88 6.87
CA LEU A 92 3.38 -2.43 7.02
C LEU A 92 4.70 -1.68 7.13
N LEU A 93 5.64 -2.16 7.95
CA LEU A 93 6.97 -1.54 8.04
C LEU A 93 7.70 -1.47 6.69
N ALA A 94 7.55 -2.52 5.86
CA ALA A 94 8.11 -2.53 4.51
C ALA A 94 7.36 -1.60 3.54
N GLU A 95 6.07 -1.37 3.77
CA GLU A 95 5.20 -0.47 3.00
C GLU A 95 5.54 1.00 3.27
N GLU A 96 5.59 1.40 4.53
CA GLU A 96 6.06 2.71 4.97
C GLU A 96 7.44 3.05 4.39
N GLY A 97 8.37 2.10 4.41
CA GLY A 97 9.69 2.28 3.82
C GLY A 97 9.69 2.46 2.29
N ARG A 98 8.68 1.92 1.58
CA ARG A 98 8.49 2.18 0.14
C ARG A 98 7.86 3.55 -0.08
N GLU A 99 6.89 3.95 0.74
CA GLU A 99 6.22 5.24 0.68
C GLU A 99 7.18 6.41 0.88
N VAL A 100 8.09 6.33 1.87
CA VAL A 100 9.15 7.34 2.04
C VAL A 100 9.92 7.57 0.74
N LYS A 101 10.30 6.48 0.04
CA LYS A 101 11.02 6.57 -1.24
C LYS A 101 10.12 7.12 -2.34
N GLY A 102 8.87 6.65 -2.41
CA GLY A 102 7.87 7.09 -3.40
C GLY A 102 7.62 8.60 -3.30
N TYR A 103 7.34 9.09 -2.10
CA TYR A 103 7.07 10.50 -1.82
C TYR A 103 8.30 11.39 -2.02
N LEU A 104 9.50 10.96 -1.64
CA LEU A 104 10.73 11.70 -1.97
C LEU A 104 10.98 11.79 -3.48
N ASN A 105 10.70 10.72 -4.22
CA ASN A 105 10.82 10.71 -5.68
C ASN A 105 9.79 11.64 -6.33
N MET A 106 8.54 11.59 -5.87
CA MET A 106 7.49 12.51 -6.30
C MET A 106 7.88 13.96 -6.02
N HIS A 107 8.34 14.28 -4.82
CA HIS A 107 8.78 15.64 -4.47
C HIS A 107 9.88 16.16 -5.40
N ARG A 108 10.86 15.30 -5.75
CA ARG A 108 11.96 15.64 -6.67
C ARG A 108 11.50 15.78 -8.12
N GLY A 109 10.55 14.94 -8.55
CA GLY A 109 10.02 14.93 -9.92
C GLY A 109 8.99 16.03 -10.21
N THR A 110 8.29 16.52 -9.19
CA THR A 110 7.25 17.53 -9.34
C THR A 110 7.83 18.95 -9.37
N ALA A 111 7.39 19.78 -10.33
CA ALA A 111 7.85 21.16 -10.48
C ALA A 111 7.45 22.05 -9.28
N VAL A 112 8.24 23.08 -8.99
CA VAL A 112 7.94 24.04 -7.91
C VAL A 112 6.58 24.71 -8.15
N GLY A 113 5.73 24.70 -7.12
CA GLY A 113 4.36 25.24 -7.18
C GLY A 113 3.34 24.34 -7.89
N ALA A 114 3.73 23.16 -8.39
CA ALA A 114 2.78 22.19 -8.91
C ALA A 114 2.11 21.39 -7.76
N PRO A 115 0.83 21.01 -7.92
CA PRO A 115 0.10 20.24 -6.91
C PRO A 115 0.83 18.96 -6.51
N GLY A 116 0.86 18.65 -5.21
CA GLY A 116 1.48 17.45 -4.67
C GLY A 116 2.97 17.59 -4.35
N LYS A 117 3.65 18.69 -4.73
CA LYS A 117 5.08 18.85 -4.38
C LYS A 117 5.29 19.04 -2.89
N GLU A 118 4.59 19.97 -2.27
CA GLU A 118 4.79 20.26 -0.84
C GLU A 118 4.22 19.14 0.01
N GLU A 119 3.05 18.62 -0.39
CA GLU A 119 2.37 17.49 0.24
C GLU A 119 3.26 16.25 0.26
N SER A 120 3.91 15.90 -0.85
CA SER A 120 4.81 14.73 -0.89
C SER A 120 6.01 14.86 0.05
N LEU A 121 6.52 16.06 0.34
CA LEU A 121 7.60 16.18 1.34
C LEU A 121 7.09 15.95 2.77
N THR A 122 5.89 16.43 3.08
CA THR A 122 5.25 16.21 4.37
C THR A 122 4.94 14.73 4.57
N LEU A 123 4.30 14.10 3.58
CA LEU A 123 3.99 12.66 3.57
C LEU A 123 5.24 11.80 3.73
N ALA A 124 6.33 12.14 3.03
CA ALA A 124 7.61 11.43 3.18
C ALA A 124 8.17 11.46 4.61
N ARG A 125 7.93 12.55 5.36
CA ARG A 125 8.37 12.66 6.76
C ARG A 125 7.46 11.86 7.68
N GLU A 126 6.14 11.97 7.50
CA GLU A 126 5.16 11.23 8.30
C GLU A 126 5.30 9.71 8.11
N SER A 127 5.47 9.20 6.88
CA SER A 127 5.76 7.77 6.64
C SER A 127 7.10 7.32 7.27
N ALA A 128 8.11 8.20 7.36
CA ALA A 128 9.36 7.86 8.03
C ALA A 128 9.17 7.74 9.56
N GLU A 129 8.32 8.61 10.13
CA GLU A 129 7.92 8.55 11.55
C GLU A 129 7.09 7.29 11.85
N HIS A 130 6.20 6.88 10.94
CA HIS A 130 5.46 5.61 11.03
C HIS A 130 6.42 4.42 11.07
N ALA A 131 7.37 4.35 10.12
CA ALA A 131 8.35 3.28 10.07
C ALA A 131 9.18 3.21 11.37
N SER A 132 9.59 4.35 11.92
CA SER A 132 10.32 4.44 13.19
C SER A 132 9.48 3.95 14.38
N THR A 133 8.22 4.40 14.45
CA THR A 133 7.26 4.04 15.49
C THR A 133 6.97 2.54 15.50
N LEU A 134 6.67 1.98 14.33
CA LEU A 134 6.43 0.55 14.15
C LEU A 134 7.68 -0.29 14.44
N GLY A 135 8.87 0.18 14.03
CA GLY A 135 10.14 -0.46 14.35
C GLY A 135 10.36 -0.57 15.87
N THR A 136 10.12 0.52 16.58
CA THR A 136 10.22 0.58 18.04
C THR A 136 9.21 -0.36 18.71
N MET A 137 7.96 -0.39 18.25
CA MET A 137 6.93 -1.31 18.75
C MET A 137 7.28 -2.79 18.52
N ALA A 138 7.99 -3.08 17.42
CA ALA A 138 8.46 -4.43 17.09
C ALA A 138 9.72 -4.85 17.86
N GLY A 139 10.27 -3.99 18.74
CA GLY A 139 11.54 -4.23 19.42
C GLY A 139 12.74 -4.19 18.47
N ARG A 140 12.61 -3.50 17.32
CA ARG A 140 13.68 -3.31 16.34
C ARG A 140 14.23 -1.90 16.47
N GLU A 141 15.35 -1.74 17.19
CA GLU A 141 16.08 -0.48 17.24
C GLU A 141 16.95 -0.32 15.97
N GLY A 142 16.79 0.80 15.26
CA GLY A 142 17.59 1.22 14.10
C GLY A 142 16.76 1.63 12.88
N GLU A 143 17.34 2.49 12.03
CA GLU A 143 16.70 3.04 10.82
C GLU A 143 16.25 1.92 9.84
N PRO A 144 14.92 1.76 9.61
CA PRO A 144 14.37 0.66 8.81
C PRO A 144 14.91 0.57 7.37
N TRP A 145 15.28 1.71 6.79
CA TRP A 145 15.72 1.82 5.40
C TRP A 145 17.18 1.38 5.14
N HIS A 146 18.03 1.33 6.18
CA HIS A 146 19.44 0.94 6.03
C HIS A 146 19.68 -0.58 6.06
N ARG A 147 18.67 -1.39 6.42
CA ARG A 147 18.81 -2.86 6.54
C ARG A 147 18.03 -3.69 5.52
N THR A 148 17.46 -3.07 4.49
CA THR A 148 16.80 -3.81 3.38
C THR A 148 17.80 -4.58 2.50
N GLU A 149 19.12 -4.40 2.68
CA GLU A 149 20.14 -5.16 1.92
C GLU A 149 20.35 -6.61 2.39
N SER A 150 19.83 -7.05 3.54
CA SER A 150 20.04 -8.42 4.07
C SER A 150 18.75 -9.20 4.33
N GLY A 151 17.86 -9.30 3.32
CA GLY A 151 16.54 -9.94 3.45
C GLY A 151 16.09 -10.78 2.25
N GLY A 152 16.90 -11.73 1.78
CA GLY A 152 16.62 -12.54 0.58
C GLY A 152 15.37 -13.44 0.62
N PHE A 153 14.77 -13.69 1.78
CA PHE A 153 13.61 -14.59 1.91
C PHE A 153 12.25 -13.87 1.82
N LEU A 154 12.09 -12.73 2.49
CA LEU A 154 10.85 -11.96 2.49
C LEU A 154 10.58 -11.31 1.12
N ARG A 155 11.62 -10.90 0.40
CA ARG A 155 11.50 -10.41 -0.97
C ARG A 155 10.96 -11.50 -1.92
N ASN A 156 11.37 -12.74 -1.76
CA ASN A 156 10.89 -13.85 -2.60
C ASN A 156 9.44 -14.24 -2.30
N VAL A 157 9.01 -14.15 -1.04
CA VAL A 157 7.60 -14.41 -0.66
C VAL A 157 6.71 -13.25 -1.08
N VAL A 158 7.12 -12.00 -0.88
CA VAL A 158 6.33 -10.81 -1.23
C VAL A 158 6.25 -10.61 -2.75
N TYR A 159 7.34 -10.77 -3.51
CA TYR A 159 7.26 -10.77 -4.98
C TYR A 159 6.57 -12.03 -5.51
N GLY A 160 6.78 -13.20 -4.91
CA GLY A 160 6.08 -14.44 -5.31
C GLY A 160 4.57 -14.38 -5.10
N PHE A 161 4.12 -13.66 -4.06
CA PHE A 161 2.70 -13.40 -3.81
C PHE A 161 2.14 -12.33 -4.77
N ASN A 162 2.90 -11.25 -5.02
CA ASN A 162 2.51 -10.17 -5.91
C ASN A 162 2.44 -10.61 -7.39
N ASP A 163 3.40 -11.41 -7.87
CA ASP A 163 3.46 -11.84 -9.27
C ASP A 163 2.76 -13.19 -9.49
N GLY A 164 2.82 -14.12 -8.53
CA GLY A 164 2.25 -15.46 -8.66
C GLY A 164 0.74 -15.53 -8.46
N LEU A 165 0.16 -14.75 -7.53
CA LEU A 165 -1.30 -14.72 -7.36
C LEU A 165 -1.96 -13.81 -8.40
N THR A 166 -1.39 -12.64 -8.72
CA THR A 166 -1.97 -11.74 -9.72
C THR A 166 -1.91 -12.36 -11.13
N ALA A 167 -0.84 -13.06 -11.50
CA ALA A 167 -0.76 -13.75 -12.79
C ALA A 167 -1.70 -14.97 -12.86
N ASN A 168 -1.81 -15.76 -11.80
CA ASN A 168 -2.73 -16.91 -11.79
C ASN A 168 -4.20 -16.47 -11.73
N PHE A 169 -4.55 -15.46 -10.94
CA PHE A 169 -5.89 -14.89 -10.94
C PHE A 169 -6.22 -14.20 -12.26
N GLY A 170 -5.26 -13.49 -12.87
CA GLY A 170 -5.41 -12.91 -14.21
C GLY A 170 -5.61 -13.97 -15.30
N LEU A 171 -4.88 -15.10 -15.24
CA LEU A 171 -5.03 -16.22 -16.16
C LEU A 171 -6.40 -16.89 -16.00
N VAL A 172 -6.82 -17.18 -14.76
CA VAL A 172 -8.12 -17.82 -14.49
C VAL A 172 -9.27 -16.88 -14.86
N ALA A 173 -9.18 -15.59 -14.53
CA ALA A 173 -10.17 -14.59 -14.94
C ALA A 173 -10.18 -14.40 -16.48
N GLY A 174 -9.02 -14.44 -17.13
CA GLY A 174 -8.90 -14.38 -18.59
C GLY A 174 -9.49 -15.59 -19.30
N VAL A 175 -9.25 -16.80 -18.80
CA VAL A 175 -9.84 -18.04 -19.33
C VAL A 175 -11.35 -18.09 -19.10
N ILE A 176 -11.85 -17.65 -17.94
CA ILE A 176 -13.29 -17.55 -17.66
C ILE A 176 -13.94 -16.47 -18.53
N GLY A 177 -13.28 -15.33 -18.75
CA GLY A 177 -13.75 -14.28 -19.66
C GLY A 177 -13.80 -14.72 -21.13
N ALA A 178 -12.77 -15.44 -21.60
CA ALA A 178 -12.71 -15.96 -22.97
C ALA A 178 -13.68 -17.13 -23.22
N SER A 179 -13.99 -17.94 -22.20
CA SER A 179 -14.96 -19.04 -22.30
C SER A 179 -16.42 -18.60 -22.16
N ALA A 180 -16.67 -17.39 -21.67
CA ALA A 180 -18.01 -16.82 -21.59
C ALA A 180 -18.48 -16.17 -22.91
N ASP A 181 -17.56 -15.88 -23.85
CA ASP A 181 -17.87 -15.04 -25.04
C ASP A 181 -17.73 -15.74 -26.40
N ASP A 182 -17.17 -16.95 -26.53
CA ASP A 182 -17.02 -17.54 -27.89
C ASP A 182 -17.12 -19.06 -27.99
N GLN A 183 -18.08 -19.52 -28.81
CA GLN A 183 -18.23 -20.88 -29.34
C GLN A 183 -17.30 -21.10 -30.55
N SER A 184 -16.06 -20.60 -30.50
CA SER A 184 -15.12 -20.64 -31.64
C SER A 184 -13.72 -21.00 -31.17
N HIS A 185 -13.26 -22.21 -31.51
CA HIS A 185 -11.94 -22.80 -31.27
C HIS A 185 -10.77 -21.82 -30.98
N ALA A 186 -10.45 -21.62 -29.69
CA ALA A 186 -9.19 -21.00 -29.28
C ALA A 186 -8.15 -22.09 -28.97
N VAL A 187 -7.15 -22.24 -29.84
CA VAL A 187 -5.93 -23.01 -29.57
C VAL A 187 -4.87 -22.05 -29.04
N ILE A 188 -4.51 -22.18 -27.76
CA ILE A 188 -3.38 -21.45 -27.15
C ILE A 188 -2.19 -22.42 -27.06
N VAL A 189 -1.15 -22.16 -27.85
CA VAL A 189 0.16 -22.82 -27.71
C VAL A 189 0.99 -22.03 -26.70
N ALA A 190 1.13 -22.57 -25.49
CA ALA A 190 2.03 -22.04 -24.49
C ALA A 190 3.40 -22.74 -24.59
N GLY A 191 4.29 -22.18 -25.41
CA GLY A 191 5.74 -22.39 -25.34
C GLY A 191 6.32 -23.67 -25.98
N VAL A 192 7.43 -23.49 -26.71
CA VAL A 192 8.39 -24.55 -27.04
C VAL A 192 9.62 -24.33 -26.15
N ALA A 193 10.17 -25.42 -25.61
CA ALA A 193 11.32 -25.44 -24.70
C ALA A 193 12.65 -25.06 -25.40
#